data_AF-A0A6B3DM22-F1
#
_entry.id   AF-A0A6B3DM22-F1
#
_cell.length_a   1.000
_cell.length_b   1.000
_cell.length_c   1.000
_cell.angle_alpha   90.00
_cell.angle_beta   90.00
_cell.angle_gamma   90.00
#
_symmetry.space_group_name_H-M   'P 1'
#
loop_
_entity.id
_entity.type
_entity.pdbx_description
1 polymer ?
#
loop_
_entity_poly.entity_id
_entity_poly.type
_entity_poly.pdbx_seq_one_letter_code
_entity_poly.pdbx_strand_id
1 'polypeptide(L)' 'MPAYLIIHPREQRKDDILIQGDDLTLTFTAGWAVITDTHGTCLAIPAGQGAHIQRVDDTQEPAPEPGGE' A
#
# COMPACT_ATOMS: atom_id res chain seq x y z
N MET A 1 -1.51 3.61 -13.40
CA MET A 1 -0.85 2.36 -12.93
C MET A 1 -0.91 2.34 -11.41
N PRO A 2 -1.73 1.48 -10.80
CA PRO A 2 -1.78 1.30 -9.36
C PRO A 2 -0.40 1.11 -8.72
N ALA A 3 -0.20 1.70 -7.54
CA ALA A 3 1.03 1.58 -6.77
C ALA A 3 0.71 1.54 -5.27
N TYR A 4 1.24 0.56 -4.56
CA TYR A 4 1.08 0.39 -3.12
C TYR A 4 2.44 0.43 -2.43
N LEU A 5 2.58 1.30 -1.44
CA LEU A 5 3.71 1.36 -0.52
C LEU A 5 3.32 0.67 0.78
N ILE A 6 4.11 -0.35 1.16
CA ILE A 6 3.95 -1.13 2.38
C ILE A 6 5.07 -0.73 3.33
N ILE A 7 4.70 -0.09 4.43
CA ILE A 7 5.63 0.39 5.45
C ILE A 7 5.59 -0.57 6.63
N HIS A 8 6.72 -1.20 6.94
CA HIS A 8 6.81 -2.14 8.05
C HIS A 8 7.19 -1.43 9.35
N PRO A 9 6.67 -1.87 10.52
CA PRO A 9 7.17 -1.43 11.80
C PRO A 9 8.68 -1.65 11.92
N ARG A 10 9.40 -0.64 12.42
CA ARG A 10 10.86 -0.69 12.57
C ARG A 10 11.33 -1.87 13.42
N GLU A 11 10.53 -2.32 14.38
CA GLU A 11 10.78 -3.48 15.23
C GLU A 11 10.95 -4.78 14.43
N GLN A 12 10.33 -4.88 13.25
CA GLN A 12 10.41 -6.08 12.42
C GLN A 12 11.64 -6.12 11.51
N ARG A 13 12.45 -5.04 11.48
CA ARG A 13 13.67 -4.94 10.65
C ARG A 13 13.45 -5.39 9.20
N LYS A 14 12.27 -5.13 8.66
CA LYS A 14 11.92 -5.34 7.25
C LYS A 14 11.98 -3.99 6.54
N ASP A 15 12.51 -3.99 5.34
CA ASP A 15 12.46 -2.83 4.47
C ASP A 15 11.02 -2.53 4.02
N ASP A 16 10.80 -1.28 3.64
CA ASP A 16 9.56 -0.86 3.01
C ASP A 16 9.48 -1.44 1.58
N ILE A 17 8.28 -1.79 1.14
CA ILE A 17 8.07 -2.45 -0.15
C ILE A 17 7.17 -1.56 -1.01
N LEU A 18 7.61 -1.24 -2.21
CA LEU A 18 6.79 -0.60 -3.25
C LEU A 18 6.39 -1.65 -4.29
N ILE A 19 5.09 -1.80 -4.53
CA ILE A 19 4.54 -2.69 -5.56
C ILE A 19 3.76 -1.85 -6.57
N GLN A 20 4.05 -2.02 -7.85
CA GLN A 20 3.44 -1.24 -8.94
C GLN A 20 3.06 -2.17 -10.10
N GLY A 21 1.94 -1.88 -10.75
CA GLY A 21 1.46 -2.67 -11.87
C GLY A 21 0.05 -2.29 -12.30
N ASP A 22 -0.27 -2.50 -13.57
CA ASP A 22 -1.53 -2.03 -14.17
C ASP A 22 -2.77 -2.80 -13.70
N ASP A 23 -2.60 -4.04 -13.22
CA ASP A 23 -3.69 -4.92 -12.79
C ASP A 23 -3.66 -5.23 -11.27
N LEU A 24 -2.96 -4.41 -10.47
CA LEU A 24 -2.86 -4.68 -9.03
C LEU A 24 -4.19 -4.46 -8.31
N THR A 25 -4.61 -5.50 -7.60
CA THR A 25 -5.80 -5.49 -6.74
C THR A 25 -5.41 -5.74 -5.30
N LEU A 26 -5.81 -4.85 -4.39
CA LEU A 26 -5.68 -5.03 -2.94
C LEU A 26 -7.00 -5.51 -2.35
N THR A 27 -6.98 -6.68 -1.70
CA THR A 27 -8.15 -7.26 -1.03
C THR A 27 -7.84 -7.54 0.44
N PHE A 28 -8.80 -7.25 1.32
CA PHE A 28 -8.73 -7.62 2.74
C PHE A 28 -9.59 -8.85 3.02
N THR A 29 -8.98 -9.93 3.50
CA THR A 29 -9.69 -11.19 3.80
C THR A 29 -9.21 -11.76 5.12
N ALA A 30 -10.13 -12.21 5.99
CA ALA A 30 -9.85 -13.01 7.20
C ALA A 30 -8.53 -12.69 7.95
N GLY A 31 -8.25 -11.41 8.21
CA GLY A 31 -7.04 -10.98 8.92
C GLY A 31 -5.78 -10.87 8.04
N TRP A 32 -5.93 -10.73 6.73
CA TRP A 32 -4.86 -10.54 5.75
C TRP A 32 -5.18 -9.38 4.82
N ALA A 33 -4.15 -8.68 4.39
CA ALA A 33 -4.17 -7.82 3.22
C ALA A 33 -3.40 -8.53 2.11
N VAL A 34 -4.06 -8.78 0.98
CA VAL A 34 -3.51 -9.55 -0.14
C VAL A 34 -3.50 -8.67 -1.38
N ILE A 35 -2.34 -8.52 -1.98
CA ILE A 35 -2.13 -7.84 -3.26
C ILE A 35 -1.94 -8.91 -4.33
N THR A 36 -2.78 -8.85 -5.37
CA THR A 36 -2.75 -9.78 -6.51
C THR A 36 -2.62 -9.03 -7.83
N ASP A 37 -2.05 -9.69 -8.83
CA ASP A 37 -2.06 -9.31 -10.25
C ASP A 37 -2.67 -10.45 -11.11
N THR A 38 -2.58 -10.32 -12.44
CA THR A 38 -3.04 -11.32 -13.40
C THR A 38 -2.34 -12.68 -13.29
N HIS A 39 -1.16 -12.74 -12.67
CA HIS A 39 -0.36 -13.95 -12.47
C HIS A 39 -0.58 -14.60 -11.09
N GLY A 40 -1.21 -13.89 -10.15
CA GLY A 40 -1.60 -14.43 -8.84
C GLY A 40 -1.25 -13.50 -7.68
N THR A 41 -0.87 -14.08 -6.55
CA THR A 41 -0.53 -13.30 -5.34
C THR A 41 0.88 -12.70 -5.44
N CYS A 42 0.97 -11.38 -5.40
CA CYS A 42 2.23 -10.65 -5.34
C CYS A 42 2.73 -10.51 -3.89
N LEU A 43 1.82 -10.17 -2.96
CA LEU A 43 2.14 -10.00 -1.55
C LEU A 43 0.94 -10.33 -0.65
N ALA A 44 1.19 -10.98 0.49
CA ALA A 44 0.19 -11.21 1.53
C ALA A 44 0.75 -10.80 2.90
N ILE A 45 0.02 -9.94 3.60
CA ILE A 45 0.43 -9.34 4.88
C ILE A 45 -0.61 -9.71 5.94
N PRO A 46 -0.21 -10.36 7.04
CA PRO A 46 -1.14 -10.62 8.13
C PRO A 46 -1.45 -9.32 8.89
N ALA A 47 -2.71 -9.12 9.27
CA ALA A 47 -3.17 -7.93 9.98
C ALA A 47 -2.45 -7.71 11.33
N GLY A 48 -2.02 -8.78 11.98
CA GLY A 48 -1.20 -8.73 13.20
C GLY A 48 0.23 -8.21 13.00
N GLN A 49 0.68 -8.05 11.75
CA GLN A 49 2.02 -7.54 11.44
C GLN A 49 2.12 -6.02 11.63
N GLY A 50 1.00 -5.30 11.72
CA GLY A 50 1.00 -3.84 11.94
C GLY A 50 1.62 -3.02 10.80
N ALA A 51 1.73 -3.59 9.59
CA ALA A 51 2.22 -2.86 8.43
C ALA A 51 1.18 -1.85 7.95
N HIS A 52 1.65 -0.69 7.51
CA HIS A 52 0.81 0.34 6.92
C HIS A 52 0.83 0.20 5.40
N ILE A 53 -0.34 0.14 4.77
CA ILE A 53 -0.47 -0.01 3.31
C ILE A 53 -1.05 1.29 2.77
N GLN A 54 -0.29 1.99 1.94
CA GLN A 54 -0.70 3.25 1.31
C GLN A 54 -0.74 3.08 -0.20
N ARG A 55 -1.81 3.54 -0.82
CA ARG A 55 -1.88 3.68 -2.28
C ARG A 55 -1.20 5.00 -2.67
N VAL A 56 -0.21 4.95 -3.56
CA VAL A 56 0.68 6.09 -3.90
C VAL A 56 0.61 6.47 -5.38
N ASP A 57 -0.18 5.76 -6.20
CA ASP A 57 -0.49 6.21 -7.56
C ASP A 57 -1.53 7.33 -7.61
N ASP A 58 -2.32 7.45 -6.54
CA ASP A 58 -3.17 8.61 -6.31
C ASP A 58 -2.29 9.67 -5.66
N THR A 59 -1.60 10.47 -6.48
CA THR A 59 -1.04 11.73 -5.99
C THR A 59 -2.22 12.58 -5.56
N GLN A 60 -2.54 12.53 -4.27
CA GLN A 60 -3.38 13.49 -3.60
C GLN A 60 -2.87 14.88 -4.01
N GLU A 61 -3.62 15.58 -4.86
CA GLU A 61 -3.39 17.00 -5.12
C GLU A 61 -3.27 17.68 -3.73
N PRO A 62 -2.22 18.49 -3.50
CA PRO A 62 -2.15 19.25 -2.26
C PRO A 62 -3.47 20.01 -2.13
N ALA A 63 -4.17 19.80 -1.02
CA ALA A 63 -5.37 20.58 -0.71
C ALA A 63 -5.00 22.06 -0.90
N PRO A 64 -5.79 22.86 -1.64
CA PRO A 64 -5.46 24.25 -1.87
C PRO A 64 -5.22 24.91 -0.52
N GLU A 65 -4.00 25.37 -0.31
CA GLU A 65 -3.64 26.25 0.79
C GLU A 65 -4.67 27.40 0.81
N PRO A 66 -5.40 27.62 1.92
CA PRO A 66 -6.29 28.77 2.00
C PRO A 66 -5.40 30.01 1.96
N GLY A 67 -5.38 30.64 0.78
CA GLY A 67 -4.55 31.80 0.53
C GLY A 67 -4.91 32.97 1.43
N GLY A 68 -3.87 33.65 1.88
CA GLY A 68 -3.85 35.10 2.01
C GLY A 68 -4.14 35.66 3.40
N GLU A 69 -3.09 36.22 4.01
CA GLU A 69 -3.10 37.58 4.58
C GLU A 69 -1.80 38.29 4.22
#